data_AF-A0A7X3HWF1-F1
#
_entry.id   AF-A0A7X3HWF1-F1
#
_cell.length_a   1.000
_cell.length_b   1.000
_cell.length_c   1.000
_cell.angle_alpha   90.00
_cell.angle_beta   90.00
_cell.angle_gamma   90.00
#
_symmetry.space_group_name_H-M   'P 1'
#
loop_
_entity.id
_entity.type
_entity.pdbx_description
1 polymer ?
#
loop_
_entity_poly.entity_id
_entity_poly.type
_entity_poly.pdbx_seq_one_letter_code
_entity_poly.pdbx_strand_id
1 'polypeptide(L)'
;MLKPVALRCTLFLALGMPILAGAAEMYRYVDERGLTVVNRLGVPPESVAKGYEVLNEQGRVVRVVPPAPSAEERKRLAEEKAKAKSDAQLLRIYSEVGDVDRARDRKLAELDGVIGVAQGNLQSLRTQQDNLQAKAAEHERAGRAVPEHLLVQIENLKTEQAGVEKDIQRYREGRAAEEAAFAADRARLLELRQR
;
A
#
# COMPACT_ATOMS: atom_id res chain seq x y z
N MET A 1 25.36 57.30 74.27
CA MET A 1 25.74 56.45 75.43
C MET A 1 26.18 55.09 74.88
N LEU A 2 27.37 54.66 75.30
CA LEU A 2 28.05 53.35 75.30
C LEU A 2 27.68 52.24 74.26
N LYS A 3 28.72 51.76 73.55
CA LYS A 3 28.83 50.40 72.95
C LYS A 3 29.09 49.37 74.07
N PRO A 4 28.74 48.06 73.95
CA PRO A 4 29.71 47.04 73.45
C PRO A 4 29.06 45.77 72.79
N VAL A 5 29.63 45.15 71.74
CA VAL A 5 30.55 43.98 71.67
C VAL A 5 29.88 42.63 71.31
N ALA A 6 30.24 42.16 70.11
CA ALA A 6 30.57 40.81 69.61
C ALA A 6 29.75 39.56 69.98
N LEU A 7 29.38 38.77 68.95
CA LEU A 7 29.79 37.36 68.87
C LEU A 7 29.87 36.87 67.42
N ARG A 8 31.02 36.28 67.08
CA ARG A 8 31.34 35.65 65.79
C ARG A 8 30.65 34.28 65.70
N CYS A 9 30.05 33.95 64.56
CA CYS A 9 29.76 32.56 64.18
C CYS A 9 30.20 32.33 62.74
N THR A 10 31.04 31.31 62.60
CA THR A 10 31.86 30.94 61.45
C THR A 10 31.01 30.30 60.35
N LEU A 11 31.17 30.76 59.12
CA LEU A 11 30.57 30.21 57.91
C LEU A 11 31.37 28.98 57.45
N PHE A 12 30.75 27.79 57.50
CA PHE A 12 31.20 26.62 56.72
C PHE A 12 30.08 26.26 55.75
N LEU A 13 30.18 26.76 54.51
CA LEU A 13 29.31 26.38 53.41
C LEU A 13 29.87 25.10 52.78
N ALA A 14 29.36 23.94 53.23
CA ALA A 14 29.62 22.66 52.60
C ALA A 14 28.89 22.60 51.25
N LEU A 15 29.64 22.69 50.15
CA LEU A 15 29.13 22.50 48.79
C LEU A 15 28.93 20.99 48.54
N GLY A 16 27.78 20.47 48.95
CA GLY A 16 27.33 19.14 48.56
C GLY A 16 26.87 19.15 47.11
N MET A 17 27.70 18.66 46.19
CA MET A 17 27.22 18.26 44.86
C MET A 17 26.19 17.13 45.04
N PRO A 18 24.93 17.27 44.59
CA PRO A 18 24.04 16.13 44.52
C PRO A 18 24.55 15.23 43.39
N ILE A 19 25.06 14.06 43.77
CA ILE A 19 25.22 12.95 42.83
C ILE A 19 23.80 12.64 42.34
N LEU A 20 23.51 12.92 41.07
CA LEU A 20 22.35 12.36 40.40
C LEU A 20 22.52 10.84 40.42
N ALA A 21 21.96 10.19 41.44
CA ALA A 21 21.77 8.74 41.45
C ALA A 21 20.70 8.43 40.42
N GLY A 22 21.10 8.32 39.15
CA GLY A 22 20.29 7.64 38.15
C GLY A 22 20.21 6.18 38.57
N ALA A 23 19.01 5.70 38.87
CA ALA A 23 18.78 4.30 39.23
C ALA A 23 19.45 3.39 38.19
N ALA A 24 20.42 2.58 38.61
CA ALA A 24 21.24 1.81 37.69
C ALA A 24 20.45 0.62 37.16
N GLU A 25 19.82 0.78 35.99
CA GLU A 25 19.16 -0.31 35.27
C GLU A 25 20.19 -1.37 34.84
N MET A 26 19.86 -2.65 35.06
CA MET A 26 20.65 -3.80 34.61
C MET A 26 19.91 -4.52 33.48
N TYR A 27 20.65 -5.10 32.55
CA TYR A 27 20.09 -5.78 31.38
C TYR A 27 20.52 -7.25 31.39
N ARG A 28 19.56 -8.17 31.35
CA ARG A 28 19.78 -9.61 31.25
C ARG A 28 19.47 -10.09 29.84
N TYR A 29 20.47 -10.65 29.15
CA TYR A 29 20.34 -11.11 27.76
C TYR A 29 21.13 -12.40 27.54
N VAL A 30 20.89 -13.07 26.41
CA VAL A 30 21.61 -14.29 26.00
C VAL A 30 22.68 -13.93 24.97
N ASP A 31 23.96 -14.18 25.29
CA ASP A 31 25.09 -13.89 24.40
C ASP A 31 25.15 -14.85 23.19
N GLU A 32 26.14 -14.68 22.31
CA GLU A 32 26.30 -15.54 21.13
C GLU A 32 26.58 -17.01 21.48
N ARG A 33 27.15 -17.27 22.65
CA ARG A 33 27.48 -18.61 23.16
C ARG A 33 26.31 -19.26 23.92
N GLY A 34 25.15 -18.59 23.98
CA GLY A 34 23.97 -19.09 24.68
C GLY A 34 24.02 -18.85 26.20
N LEU A 35 24.97 -18.04 26.69
CA LEU A 35 25.11 -17.75 28.11
C LEU A 35 24.26 -16.55 28.49
N THR A 36 23.56 -16.65 29.62
CA THR A 36 22.83 -15.53 30.20
C THR A 36 23.80 -14.57 30.88
N VAL A 37 23.86 -13.34 30.39
CA VAL A 37 24.74 -12.26 30.89
C VAL A 37 23.87 -11.16 31.48
N VAL A 38 24.29 -10.61 32.63
CA VAL A 38 23.69 -9.42 33.25
C VAL A 38 24.70 -8.27 33.15
N ASN A 39 24.34 -7.18 32.48
CA ASN A 39 25.22 -6.05 32.25
C ASN A 39 24.53 -4.72 32.59
N ARG A 40 25.28 -3.78 33.20
CA ARG A 40 24.83 -2.40 33.47
C ARG A 40 25.06 -1.45 32.28
N LEU A 41 25.93 -1.84 31.34
CA LEU A 41 26.32 -1.02 30.18
C LEU A 41 25.33 -1.14 29.00
N GLY A 42 24.31 -1.99 29.11
CA GLY A 42 23.31 -2.24 28.07
C GLY A 42 23.44 -3.61 27.41
N VAL A 43 22.60 -3.82 26.39
CA VAL A 43 22.55 -5.06 25.59
C VAL A 43 23.32 -4.85 24.29
N PRO A 44 24.32 -5.71 23.98
CA PRO A 44 25.02 -5.65 22.71
C PRO A 44 24.09 -5.88 21.50
N PRO A 45 24.32 -5.21 20.36
CA PRO A 45 23.44 -5.28 19.18
C PRO A 45 23.08 -6.69 18.72
N GLU A 46 24.05 -7.61 18.77
CA GLU A 46 23.91 -9.03 18.38
C GLU A 46 22.92 -9.81 19.26
N SER A 47 22.72 -9.39 20.51
CA SER A 47 21.85 -10.07 21.48
C SER A 47 20.45 -9.45 21.56
N VAL A 48 20.26 -8.22 21.05
CA VAL A 48 18.96 -7.53 21.04
C VAL A 48 17.90 -8.35 20.29
N ALA A 49 18.28 -8.99 19.18
CA ALA A 49 17.37 -9.79 18.35
C ALA A 49 16.81 -11.02 19.07
N LYS A 50 17.48 -11.52 20.12
CA LYS A 50 17.04 -12.67 20.92
C LYS A 50 16.12 -12.28 22.08
N GLY A 51 15.90 -10.99 22.28
CA GLY A 51 15.18 -10.46 23.43
C GLY A 51 16.07 -10.35 24.66
N TYR A 52 15.63 -9.54 25.61
CA TYR A 52 16.35 -9.27 26.86
C TYR A 52 15.40 -8.76 27.92
N GLU A 53 15.83 -8.76 29.16
CA GLU A 53 15.07 -8.26 30.30
C GLU A 53 15.80 -7.10 30.94
N VAL A 54 15.05 -6.10 31.38
CA VAL A 54 15.55 -4.98 32.18
C VAL A 54 15.23 -5.28 33.63
N LEU A 55 16.22 -5.13 34.47
CA LEU A 55 16.23 -5.41 35.88
C LEU A 55 16.44 -4.10 36.66
N ASN A 56 15.80 -3.95 37.81
CA ASN A 56 16.11 -2.88 38.74
C ASN A 56 17.41 -3.17 39.53
N GLU A 57 17.83 -2.24 40.38
CA GLU A 57 19.04 -2.36 41.20
C GLU A 57 19.03 -3.60 42.11
N GLN A 58 17.86 -4.09 42.50
CA GLN A 58 17.68 -5.30 43.31
C GLN A 58 17.64 -6.59 42.46
N GLY A 59 17.89 -6.52 41.15
CA GLY A 59 17.91 -7.68 40.25
C GLY A 59 16.52 -8.25 39.95
N ARG A 60 15.46 -7.48 40.14
CA ARG A 60 14.08 -7.88 39.78
C ARG A 60 13.73 -7.38 38.39
N VAL A 61 13.08 -8.22 37.60
CA VAL A 61 12.64 -7.89 36.24
C VAL A 61 11.59 -6.79 36.31
N VAL A 62 11.90 -5.64 35.71
CA VAL A 62 10.99 -4.50 35.56
C VAL A 62 10.41 -4.40 34.16
N ARG A 63 11.09 -4.96 33.14
CA ARG A 63 10.60 -4.98 31.75
C ARG A 63 11.16 -6.19 31.00
N VAL A 64 10.35 -6.82 30.17
CA VAL A 64 10.79 -7.88 29.24
C VAL A 64 10.67 -7.35 27.82
N VAL A 65 11.75 -7.42 27.06
CA VAL A 65 11.80 -7.12 25.64
C VAL A 65 11.83 -8.45 24.89
N PRO A 66 10.76 -8.81 24.16
CA PRO A 66 10.69 -10.09 23.46
C PRO A 66 11.70 -10.17 22.32
N PRO A 67 12.07 -11.39 21.88
CA PRO A 67 12.86 -11.59 20.67
C PRO A 67 12.23 -10.93 19.45
N ALA A 68 13.06 -10.62 18.46
CA ALA A 68 12.59 -10.18 17.16
C ALA A 68 11.68 -11.25 16.56
N PRO A 69 10.50 -10.90 16.01
CA PRO A 69 9.58 -11.88 15.47
C PRO A 69 10.25 -12.65 14.33
N SER A 70 9.92 -13.94 14.22
CA SER A 70 10.43 -14.78 13.14
C SER A 70 10.07 -14.20 11.77
N ALA A 71 10.76 -14.62 10.70
CA ALA A 71 10.42 -14.17 9.35
C ALA A 71 8.95 -14.46 8.98
N GLU A 72 8.41 -15.58 9.47
CA GLU A 72 7.01 -15.96 9.24
C GLU A 72 6.04 -15.11 10.07
N GLU A 73 6.34 -14.85 11.34
CA GLU A 73 5.53 -13.97 12.20
C GLU A 73 5.50 -12.54 11.67
N ARG A 74 6.62 -12.04 11.16
CA ARG A 74 6.68 -10.72 10.50
C ARG A 74 5.79 -10.66 9.26
N LYS A 75 5.76 -11.72 8.45
CA LYS A 75 4.86 -11.82 7.29
C LYS A 75 3.39 -11.82 7.72
N ARG A 76 3.02 -12.66 8.69
CA ARG A 76 1.66 -12.71 9.23
C ARG A 76 1.20 -11.37 9.78
N LEU A 77 2.03 -10.71 10.60
CA LEU A 77 1.71 -9.39 11.15
C LEU A 77 1.58 -8.33 10.04
N ALA A 78 2.40 -8.40 8.99
CA ALA A 78 2.30 -7.50 7.85
C ALA A 78 1.00 -7.73 7.06
N GLU A 79 0.61 -8.98 6.83
CA GLU A 79 -0.65 -9.35 6.18
C GLU A 79 -1.87 -8.91 6.99
N GLU A 80 -1.86 -9.12 8.31
CA GLU A 80 -2.93 -8.65 9.20
C GLU A 80 -3.05 -7.13 9.21
N LYS A 81 -1.92 -6.41 9.28
CA LYS A 81 -1.90 -4.95 9.17
C LYS A 81 -2.40 -4.47 7.82
N ALA A 82 -2.04 -5.15 6.73
CA ALA A 82 -2.50 -4.82 5.39
C ALA A 82 -4.02 -5.02 5.26
N LYS A 83 -4.55 -6.14 5.78
CA LYS A 83 -5.98 -6.42 5.83
C LYS A 83 -6.73 -5.37 6.66
N ALA A 84 -6.28 -5.10 7.89
CA ALA A 84 -6.89 -4.09 8.75
C ALA A 84 -6.90 -2.69 8.11
N LYS A 85 -5.83 -2.34 7.39
CA LYS A 85 -5.74 -1.08 6.65
C LYS A 85 -6.74 -1.05 5.48
N SER A 86 -6.87 -2.16 4.74
CA SER A 86 -7.85 -2.29 3.64
C SER A 86 -9.28 -2.18 4.16
N ASP A 87 -9.60 -2.86 5.26
CA ASP A 87 -10.92 -2.83 5.90
C ASP A 87 -11.27 -1.41 6.40
N ALA A 88 -10.33 -0.75 7.07
CA ALA A 88 -10.51 0.63 7.53
C ALA A 88 -10.72 1.60 6.35
N GLN A 89 -10.01 1.38 5.24
CA GLN A 89 -10.19 2.17 4.02
C GLN A 89 -11.59 1.95 3.42
N LEU A 90 -12.05 0.70 3.36
CA LEU A 90 -13.36 0.35 2.82
C LEU A 90 -14.50 1.01 3.61
N LEU A 91 -14.43 0.93 4.95
CA LEU A 91 -15.37 1.59 5.86
C LEU A 91 -15.32 3.13 5.77
N ARG A 92 -14.16 3.69 5.41
CA ARG A 92 -13.97 5.14 5.24
C ARG A 92 -14.53 5.67 3.92
N ILE A 93 -14.38 4.92 2.83
CA ILE A 93 -14.90 5.32 1.51
C ILE A 93 -16.42 5.14 1.47
N TYR A 94 -16.92 4.02 1.99
CA TYR A 94 -18.32 3.63 1.84
C TYR A 94 -19.07 3.67 3.17
N SER A 95 -20.01 4.62 3.25
CA SER A 95 -20.86 4.85 4.43
C SER A 95 -22.00 3.85 4.54
N GLU A 96 -22.38 3.19 3.46
CA GLU A 96 -23.31 2.06 3.42
C GLU A 96 -22.98 1.11 2.27
N VAL A 97 -23.55 -0.10 2.30
CA VAL A 97 -23.37 -1.10 1.21
C VAL A 97 -23.86 -0.54 -0.13
N GLY A 98 -24.93 0.25 -0.12
CA GLY A 98 -25.46 0.92 -1.31
C GLY A 98 -24.49 1.94 -1.94
N ASP A 99 -23.53 2.49 -1.19
CA ASP A 99 -22.49 3.36 -1.77
C ASP A 99 -21.57 2.58 -2.71
N VAL A 100 -21.26 1.33 -2.38
CA VAL A 100 -20.45 0.43 -3.22
C VAL A 100 -21.17 0.16 -4.54
N ASP A 101 -22.47 -0.15 -4.47
CA ASP A 101 -23.29 -0.40 -5.66
C ASP A 101 -23.36 0.85 -6.54
N ARG A 102 -23.56 2.04 -5.97
CA ARG A 102 -23.55 3.30 -6.73
C ARG A 102 -22.19 3.61 -7.34
N ALA A 103 -21.09 3.33 -6.63
CA ALA A 103 -19.73 3.54 -7.13
C ALA A 103 -19.42 2.58 -8.28
N ARG A 104 -19.80 1.31 -8.15
CA ARG A 104 -19.74 0.29 -9.21
C ARG A 104 -20.47 0.79 -10.45
N ASP A 105 -21.74 1.14 -10.32
CA ASP A 105 -22.57 1.49 -11.48
C ASP A 105 -22.02 2.70 -12.23
N ARG A 106 -21.53 3.72 -11.51
CA ARG A 106 -20.83 4.85 -12.13
C ARG A 106 -19.57 4.41 -12.87
N LYS A 107 -18.75 3.53 -12.27
CA LYS A 107 -17.49 3.09 -12.87
C LYS A 107 -17.73 2.22 -14.10
N LEU A 108 -18.70 1.31 -14.04
CA LEU A 108 -19.08 0.48 -15.18
C LEU A 108 -19.68 1.31 -16.30
N ALA A 109 -20.53 2.30 -15.99
CA ALA A 109 -21.07 3.21 -17.00
C ALA A 109 -19.99 4.04 -17.70
N GLU A 110 -18.95 4.49 -16.98
CA GLU A 110 -17.78 5.16 -17.58
C GLU A 110 -17.07 4.25 -18.59
N LEU A 111 -16.80 3.00 -18.20
CA LEU A 111 -16.15 2.01 -19.08
C LEU A 111 -17.02 1.65 -20.28
N ASP A 112 -18.33 1.47 -20.07
CA ASP A 112 -19.30 1.22 -21.14
C ASP A 112 -19.35 2.39 -22.13
N GLY A 113 -19.25 3.63 -21.64
CA GLY A 113 -19.12 4.81 -22.50
C GLY A 113 -17.86 4.77 -23.38
N VAL A 114 -16.70 4.44 -22.80
CA VAL A 114 -15.44 4.31 -23.54
C VAL A 114 -15.51 3.19 -24.58
N ILE A 115 -16.08 2.04 -24.21
CA ILE A 115 -16.31 0.92 -25.14
C ILE A 115 -17.22 1.35 -26.28
N GLY A 116 -18.32 2.06 -26.00
CA GLY A 116 -19.26 2.55 -27.01
C GLY A 116 -18.60 3.50 -28.02
N VAL A 117 -17.75 4.42 -27.56
CA VAL A 117 -16.98 5.31 -28.45
C VAL A 117 -16.03 4.51 -29.34
N ALA A 118 -15.29 3.55 -28.76
CA ALA A 118 -14.36 2.71 -29.52
C ALA A 118 -15.09 1.85 -30.56
N GLN A 119 -16.27 1.30 -30.23
CA GLN A 119 -17.13 0.57 -31.15
C GLN A 119 -17.64 1.46 -32.30
N GLY A 120 -18.04 2.70 -32.00
CA GLY A 120 -18.43 3.68 -33.03
C GLY A 120 -17.28 4.01 -33.98
N ASN A 121 -16.06 4.15 -33.46
CA ASN A 121 -14.87 4.34 -34.28
C ASN A 121 -14.62 3.11 -35.18
N LEU A 122 -14.64 1.90 -34.62
CA LEU A 122 -14.48 0.66 -35.37
C LEU A 122 -15.48 0.54 -36.52
N GLN A 123 -16.75 0.88 -36.28
CA GLN A 123 -17.78 0.85 -37.33
C GLN A 123 -17.50 1.87 -38.44
N SER A 124 -16.98 3.05 -38.08
CA SER A 124 -16.59 4.07 -39.04
C SER A 124 -15.42 3.61 -39.91
N LEU A 125 -14.41 2.99 -39.33
CA LEU A 125 -13.26 2.41 -40.05
C LEU A 125 -13.68 1.28 -41.00
N ARG A 126 -14.59 0.40 -40.56
CA ARG A 126 -15.16 -0.66 -41.41
C ARG A 126 -15.89 -0.09 -42.62
N THR A 127 -16.72 0.92 -42.40
CA THR A 127 -17.43 1.61 -43.50
C THR A 127 -16.46 2.27 -44.49
N GLN A 128 -15.37 2.86 -43.99
CA GLN A 128 -14.32 3.41 -44.86
C GLN A 128 -13.63 2.31 -45.67
N GLN A 129 -13.32 1.18 -45.05
CA GLN A 129 -12.73 0.03 -45.73
C GLN A 129 -13.66 -0.49 -46.83
N ASP A 130 -14.94 -0.70 -46.55
CA ASP A 130 -15.92 -1.20 -47.51
C ASP A 130 -16.01 -0.28 -48.74
N ASN A 131 -16.00 1.04 -48.52
CA ASN A 131 -15.99 2.02 -49.59
C ASN A 131 -14.73 1.96 -50.46
N LEU A 132 -13.56 1.75 -49.87
CA LEU A 132 -12.31 1.60 -50.64
C LEU A 132 -12.26 0.26 -51.39
N GLN A 133 -12.75 -0.82 -50.76
CA GLN A 133 -12.87 -2.12 -51.40
C GLN A 133 -13.83 -2.10 -52.58
N ALA A 134 -14.96 -1.39 -52.47
CA ALA A 134 -15.89 -1.20 -53.58
C ALA A 134 -15.22 -0.52 -54.78
N LYS A 135 -14.42 0.53 -54.54
CA LYS A 135 -13.61 1.20 -55.58
C LYS A 135 -12.58 0.26 -56.20
N ALA A 136 -11.88 -0.53 -55.38
CA ALA A 136 -10.92 -1.51 -55.88
C ALA A 136 -11.61 -2.53 -56.80
N ALA A 137 -12.76 -3.05 -56.39
CA ALA A 137 -13.55 -3.98 -57.17
C ALA A 137 -14.08 -3.37 -58.49
N GLU A 138 -14.32 -2.05 -58.56
CA GLU A 138 -14.65 -1.36 -59.82
C GLU A 138 -13.47 -1.35 -60.81
N HIS A 139 -12.24 -1.19 -60.32
CA HIS A 139 -11.04 -1.28 -61.17
C HIS A 139 -10.91 -2.69 -61.76
N GLU A 140 -11.03 -3.72 -60.91
CA GLU A 140 -10.94 -5.11 -61.33
C GLU A 140 -12.04 -5.49 -62.33
N ARG A 141 -13.29 -5.09 -62.07
CA ARG A 141 -14.43 -5.30 -62.98
C ARG A 141 -14.24 -4.60 -64.33
N ALA A 142 -13.54 -3.47 -64.35
CA ALA A 142 -13.17 -2.77 -65.57
C ALA A 142 -11.94 -3.36 -66.28
N GLY A 143 -11.39 -4.49 -65.79
CA GLY A 143 -10.18 -5.13 -66.33
C GLY A 143 -8.90 -4.32 -66.11
N ARG A 144 -8.92 -3.34 -65.19
CA ARG A 144 -7.77 -2.50 -64.85
C ARG A 144 -7.11 -3.01 -63.58
N ALA A 145 -5.79 -2.83 -63.49
CA ALA A 145 -5.08 -3.07 -62.23
C ALA A 145 -5.59 -2.12 -61.14
N VAL A 146 -5.74 -2.65 -59.92
CA VAL A 146 -6.06 -1.84 -58.74
C VAL A 146 -4.86 -0.93 -58.43
N PRO A 147 -5.06 0.37 -58.23
CA PRO A 147 -3.96 1.26 -57.86
C PRO A 147 -3.33 0.87 -56.52
N GLU A 148 -2.00 0.85 -56.46
CA GLU A 148 -1.25 0.45 -55.25
C GLU A 148 -1.62 1.29 -54.01
N HIS A 149 -1.82 2.61 -54.18
CA HIS A 149 -2.21 3.49 -53.08
C HIS A 149 -3.53 3.06 -52.42
N LEU A 150 -4.45 2.47 -53.19
CA LEU A 150 -5.74 2.01 -52.69
C LEU A 150 -5.57 0.75 -51.84
N LEU A 151 -4.69 -0.17 -52.26
CA LEU A 151 -4.35 -1.36 -51.49
C LEU A 151 -3.69 -0.97 -50.15
N VAL A 152 -2.72 -0.05 -50.19
CA VAL A 152 -2.06 0.46 -48.98
C VAL A 152 -3.06 1.12 -48.02
N GLN A 153 -4.01 1.91 -48.51
CA GLN A 153 -5.05 2.51 -47.66
C GLN A 153 -5.93 1.45 -46.99
N ILE A 154 -6.32 0.39 -47.71
CA ILE A 154 -7.11 -0.71 -47.17
C ILE A 154 -6.34 -1.45 -46.07
N GLU A 155 -5.05 -1.74 -46.29
CA GLU A 155 -4.22 -2.41 -45.28
C GLU A 155 -3.98 -1.56 -44.03
N ASN A 156 -3.80 -0.25 -44.20
CA ASN A 156 -3.70 0.67 -43.07
C ASN A 156 -4.99 0.68 -42.24
N LEU A 157 -6.16 0.73 -42.89
CA LEU A 157 -7.44 0.66 -42.18
C LEU A 157 -7.64 -0.67 -41.44
N LYS A 158 -7.23 -1.80 -42.03
CA LYS A 158 -7.27 -3.10 -41.33
C LYS A 158 -6.39 -3.10 -40.08
N THR A 159 -5.20 -2.53 -40.17
CA THR A 159 -4.28 -2.42 -39.03
C THR A 159 -4.88 -1.54 -37.93
N GLU A 160 -5.49 -0.42 -38.30
CA GLU A 160 -6.17 0.47 -37.34
C GLU A 160 -7.36 -0.21 -36.67
N GLN A 161 -8.19 -0.92 -37.44
CA GLN A 161 -9.31 -1.72 -36.90
C GLN A 161 -8.83 -2.76 -35.89
N ALA A 162 -7.77 -3.50 -36.20
CA ALA A 162 -7.19 -4.49 -35.29
C ALA A 162 -6.70 -3.84 -33.98
N GLY A 163 -6.15 -2.63 -34.05
CA GLY A 163 -5.78 -1.83 -32.89
C GLY A 163 -6.99 -1.48 -32.02
N VAL A 164 -8.05 -0.94 -32.64
CA VAL A 164 -9.29 -0.58 -31.93
C VAL A 164 -9.98 -1.81 -31.33
N GLU A 165 -10.00 -2.94 -32.03
CA GLU A 165 -10.56 -4.19 -31.51
C GLU A 165 -9.81 -4.68 -30.26
N LYS A 166 -8.48 -4.60 -30.27
CA LYS A 166 -7.65 -4.92 -29.09
C LYS A 166 -7.95 -3.99 -27.93
N ASP A 167 -8.16 -2.70 -28.19
CA ASP A 167 -8.52 -1.73 -27.17
C ASP A 167 -9.91 -2.01 -26.56
N ILE A 168 -10.91 -2.30 -27.38
CA ILE A 168 -12.25 -2.73 -26.94
C ILE A 168 -12.15 -3.95 -26.02
N GLN A 169 -11.35 -4.94 -26.43
CA GLN A 169 -11.16 -6.15 -25.64
C GLN A 169 -10.52 -5.84 -24.27
N ARG A 170 -9.47 -5.02 -24.25
CA ARG A 170 -8.83 -4.57 -23.00
C ARG A 170 -9.82 -3.83 -22.09
N TYR A 171 -10.68 -2.97 -22.64
CA TYR A 171 -11.69 -2.27 -21.84
C TYR A 171 -12.75 -3.22 -21.28
N ARG A 172 -13.17 -4.24 -22.03
CA ARG A 172 -14.11 -5.27 -21.54
C ARG A 172 -13.50 -6.11 -20.42
N GLU A 173 -12.23 -6.49 -20.55
CA GLU A 173 -11.50 -7.19 -19.49
C GLU A 173 -11.38 -6.33 -18.23
N GLY A 174 -11.01 -5.05 -18.39
CA GLY A 174 -10.99 -4.08 -17.30
C GLY A 174 -12.36 -3.94 -16.62
N ARG A 175 -13.44 -3.85 -17.39
CA ARG A 175 -14.81 -3.79 -16.88
C ARG A 175 -15.16 -5.01 -16.04
N ALA A 176 -14.86 -6.22 -16.51
CA ALA A 176 -15.11 -7.45 -15.77
C ALA A 176 -14.28 -7.52 -14.47
N ALA A 177 -13.02 -7.06 -14.52
CA ALA A 177 -12.15 -7.00 -13.35
C ALA A 177 -12.67 -6.01 -12.29
N GLU A 178 -13.09 -4.82 -12.70
CA GLU A 178 -13.71 -3.82 -11.81
C GLU A 178 -15.01 -4.36 -11.19
N GLU A 179 -15.87 -4.99 -12.00
CA GLU A 179 -17.12 -5.60 -11.52
C GLU A 179 -16.85 -6.66 -10.42
N ALA A 180 -15.85 -7.51 -10.62
CA ALA A 180 -15.43 -8.50 -9.63
C ALA A 180 -14.83 -7.85 -8.36
N ALA A 181 -14.02 -6.79 -8.52
CA ALA A 181 -13.44 -6.05 -7.40
C ALA A 181 -14.53 -5.39 -6.53
N PHE A 182 -15.50 -4.71 -7.15
CA PHE A 182 -16.64 -4.14 -6.43
C PHE A 182 -17.51 -5.21 -5.75
N ALA A 183 -17.70 -6.38 -6.36
CA ALA A 183 -18.41 -7.48 -5.73
C ALA A 183 -17.69 -7.99 -4.47
N ALA A 184 -16.36 -8.11 -4.51
CA ALA A 184 -15.53 -8.49 -3.37
C ALA A 184 -15.59 -7.44 -2.25
N ASP A 185 -15.45 -6.15 -2.60
CA ASP A 185 -15.59 -5.02 -1.67
C ASP A 185 -16.97 -5.00 -1.00
N ARG A 186 -18.03 -5.23 -1.79
CA ARG A 186 -19.41 -5.29 -1.27
C ARG A 186 -19.57 -6.42 -0.26
N ALA A 187 -19.08 -7.62 -0.58
CA ALA A 187 -19.11 -8.77 0.32
C ALA A 187 -18.31 -8.49 1.61
N ARG A 188 -17.11 -7.92 1.48
CA ARG A 188 -16.27 -7.58 2.62
C ARG A 188 -16.91 -6.53 3.53
N LEU A 189 -17.51 -5.49 2.94
CA LEU A 189 -18.18 -4.44 3.70
C LEU A 189 -19.37 -5.00 4.50
N LEU A 190 -20.13 -5.93 3.91
CA LEU A 190 -21.21 -6.63 4.60
C LEU A 190 -20.71 -7.38 5.84
N GLU A 191 -19.61 -8.13 5.72
CA GLU A 191 -19.00 -8.85 6.85
C GLU A 191 -18.54 -7.89 7.96
N LEU A 192 -17.90 -6.77 7.59
CA LEU A 192 -17.39 -5.78 8.54
C LEU A 192 -18.50 -5.07 9.31
N ARG A 193 -19.71 -4.99 8.73
CA ARG A 193 -20.88 -4.32 9.32
C ARG A 193 -21.71 -5.22 10.23
N GLN A 194 -21.57 -6.53 10.08
CA GLN A 194 -22.29 -7.54 10.87
C GLN A 194 -21.51 -7.98 12.12
N ARG A 195 -20.27 -7.54 12.26
CA ARG A 195 -19.42 -7.74 13.46
C ARG A 195 -19.67 -6.65 14.48
#